data_AF-A0A2V9ZSM3-F1
#
_entry.id   AF-A0A2V9ZSM3-F1
#
_cell.length_a   1.000
_cell.length_b   1.000
_cell.length_c   1.000
_cell.angle_alpha   90.00
_cell.angle_beta   90.00
_cell.angle_gamma   90.00
#
_symmetry.space_group_name_H-M   'P 1'
#
loop_
_entity.id
_entity.type
_entity.pdbx_description
1 polymer ?
#
loop_
_entity_poly.entity_id
_entity_poly.type
_entity_poly.pdbx_seq_one_letter_code
_entity_poly.pdbx_strand_id
1 'polypeptide(L)'
;MFLFSSAVLMVGSLCWSVGSIISRRTQLTVDPFAATAWELTLGGTVNMIIAFALKDHHTVVWTTRGVVAVVYLTIFGSLVGFTAYIWLLEHVPTAKVATYAYVNPVVAVLLGWLILHEEVNRYILVGAVIIVGSVVLVTLSKLRAPASSAPKVLPACEAEA
;
A
#
# COMPACT_ATOMS: atom_id res chain seq x y z
N MET A 1 -22.45 5.71 -15.87
CA MET A 1 -21.15 5.05 -15.65
C MET A 1 -20.16 5.93 -14.87
N PHE A 2 -19.86 7.16 -15.30
CA PHE A 2 -18.89 8.04 -14.60
C PHE A 2 -19.18 8.28 -13.10
N LEU A 3 -20.43 8.50 -12.72
CA LEU A 3 -20.82 8.71 -11.32
C LEU A 3 -20.61 7.46 -10.46
N PHE A 4 -20.92 6.28 -11.00
CA PHE A 4 -20.71 5.00 -10.30
C PHE A 4 -19.21 4.74 -10.09
N SER A 5 -18.38 4.90 -11.12
CA SER A 5 -16.93 4.74 -11.00
C SER A 5 -16.33 5.73 -9.99
N SER A 6 -16.78 6.99 -10.00
CA SER A 6 -16.31 8.01 -9.06
C SER A 6 -16.69 7.67 -7.61
N ALA A 7 -17.92 7.19 -7.39
CA ALA A 7 -18.38 6.75 -6.08
C ALA A 7 -17.56 5.55 -5.56
N VAL A 8 -17.29 4.56 -6.43
CA VAL A 8 -16.45 3.40 -6.07
C VAL A 8 -15.03 3.82 -5.68
N LEU A 9 -14.42 4.76 -6.42
CA LEU A 9 -13.08 5.28 -6.09
C LEU A 9 -13.06 6.01 -4.73
N MET A 10 -14.08 6.81 -4.43
CA MET A 10 -14.21 7.49 -3.14
C MET A 10 -14.38 6.51 -1.99
N VAL A 11 -15.27 5.52 -2.15
CA VAL A 11 -15.49 4.48 -1.14
C VAL A 11 -14.21 3.67 -0.91
N GLY A 12 -13.48 3.30 -1.97
CA GLY A 12 -12.20 2.60 -1.86
C GLY A 12 -11.15 3.42 -1.10
N SER A 13 -11.04 4.71 -1.41
CA SER A 13 -10.09 5.62 -0.75
C SER A 13 -10.44 5.84 0.73
N LEU A 14 -11.72 5.96 1.06
CA LEU A 14 -12.22 6.04 2.44
C LEU A 14 -11.94 4.74 3.20
N CYS A 15 -12.23 3.59 2.59
CA CYS A 15 -11.98 2.28 3.17
C CYS A 15 -10.49 2.09 3.50
N TRP A 16 -9.61 2.47 2.57
CA TRP A 16 -8.15 2.45 2.78
C TRP A 16 -7.71 3.36 3.94
N SER A 17 -8.26 4.57 4.00
CA SER A 17 -7.92 5.56 5.02
C SER A 17 -8.38 5.10 6.41
N VAL A 18 -9.61 4.63 6.52
CA VAL A 18 -10.19 4.10 7.77
C VAL A 18 -9.44 2.84 8.21
N GLY A 19 -9.20 1.90 7.30
CA GLY A 19 -8.44 0.68 7.57
C GLY A 19 -7.03 0.99 8.09
N SER A 20 -6.33 1.95 7.47
CA SER A 20 -5.00 2.39 7.91
C SER A 20 -4.99 3.01 9.31
N ILE A 21 -6.02 3.79 9.66
CA ILE A 21 -6.15 4.40 10.99
C ILE A 21 -6.48 3.34 12.04
N ILE A 22 -7.41 2.43 11.75
CA ILE A 22 -7.80 1.34 12.65
C ILE A 22 -6.61 0.41 12.87
N SER A 23 -5.92 -0.02 11.80
CA SER A 23 -4.71 -0.85 11.87
C SER A 23 -3.63 -0.23 12.76
N ARG A 24 -3.47 1.10 12.76
CA ARG A 24 -2.53 1.79 13.66
C ARG A 24 -2.99 1.88 15.11
N ARG A 25 -4.31 1.95 15.36
CA ARG A 25 -4.88 2.14 16.70
C ARG A 25 -5.10 0.81 17.43
N THR A 26 -5.44 -0.22 16.68
CA THR A 26 -5.58 -1.57 17.20
C THR A 26 -4.18 -2.16 17.27
N GLN A 27 -3.55 -2.05 18.44
CA GLN A 27 -2.36 -2.82 18.81
C GLN A 27 -2.78 -4.28 18.89
N LEU A 28 -2.94 -4.92 17.73
CA LEU A 28 -3.22 -6.35 17.64
C LEU A 28 -2.04 -7.06 18.28
N THR A 29 -2.28 -7.86 19.31
CA THR A 29 -1.29 -8.75 19.94
C THR A 29 -0.91 -9.93 19.06
N VAL A 30 -1.24 -9.83 17.76
CA VAL A 30 -1.07 -10.87 16.75
C VAL A 30 0.16 -10.51 15.92
N ASP A 31 0.97 -11.51 15.59
CA ASP A 31 2.12 -11.35 14.71
C ASP A 31 1.71 -10.65 13.40
N PRO A 32 2.44 -9.61 12.94
CA PRO A 32 2.10 -8.87 11.72
C PRO A 32 1.97 -9.77 10.48
N PHE A 33 2.74 -10.86 10.41
CA PHE A 33 2.63 -11.84 9.34
C PHE A 33 1.30 -12.59 9.37
N ALA A 34 0.86 -13.01 10.57
CA ALA A 34 -0.43 -13.65 10.73
C ALA A 34 -1.58 -12.69 10.39
N ALA A 35 -1.48 -11.41 10.76
CA ALA A 35 -2.46 -10.40 10.41
C ALA A 35 -2.58 -10.22 8.88
N THR A 36 -1.45 -10.06 8.18
CA THR A 36 -1.44 -9.96 6.72
C THR A 36 -1.95 -11.24 6.04
N ALA A 37 -1.62 -12.42 6.57
CA ALA A 37 -2.13 -13.69 6.05
C ALA A 37 -3.66 -13.78 6.13
N TRP A 38 -4.25 -13.33 7.26
CA TRP A 38 -5.70 -13.25 7.41
C TRP A 38 -6.32 -12.24 6.45
N GLU A 39 -5.74 -11.05 6.31
CA GLU A 39 -6.22 -10.01 5.38
C GLU A 39 -6.23 -10.49 3.93
N LEU A 40 -5.14 -11.12 3.46
CA LEU A 40 -5.03 -11.66 2.10
C LEU A 40 -6.01 -12.81 1.86
N THR A 41 -6.17 -13.70 2.85
CA THR A 41 -7.09 -14.84 2.75
C THR A 41 -8.55 -14.38 2.68
N LEU A 42 -8.94 -13.46 3.56
CA LEU A 42 -10.29 -12.90 3.57
C LEU A 42 -10.56 -12.08 2.31
N GLY A 43 -9.62 -11.21 1.92
CA GLY A 43 -9.74 -10.41 0.70
C GLY A 43 -9.86 -11.27 -0.56
N GLY A 44 -9.02 -12.32 -0.68
CA GLY A 44 -9.09 -13.29 -1.77
C GLY A 44 -10.40 -14.07 -1.79
N THR A 45 -10.90 -14.49 -0.62
CA THR A 45 -12.18 -15.22 -0.49
C THR A 45 -13.36 -14.34 -0.89
N VAL A 46 -13.40 -13.09 -0.44
CA VAL A 46 -14.45 -12.13 -0.83
C VAL A 46 -14.40 -11.87 -2.33
N ASN A 47 -13.21 -11.67 -2.90
CA ASN A 47 -13.06 -11.47 -4.34
C ASN A 47 -13.52 -12.70 -5.14
N MET A 48 -13.25 -13.91 -4.64
CA MET A 48 -13.74 -15.15 -5.22
C MET A 48 -15.27 -15.22 -5.20
N ILE A 49 -15.91 -14.90 -4.06
CA ILE A 49 -17.38 -14.88 -3.94
C ILE A 49 -18.00 -13.89 -4.93
N ILE A 50 -17.42 -12.69 -5.06
CA ILE A 50 -17.87 -11.68 -6.01
C ILE A 50 -17.74 -12.18 -7.45
N ALA A 51 -16.61 -12.80 -7.81
CA ALA A 51 -16.40 -13.35 -9.14
C ALA A 51 -17.44 -14.43 -9.51
N PHE A 52 -17.77 -15.32 -8.57
CA PHE A 52 -18.84 -16.31 -8.76
C PHE A 52 -20.23 -15.66 -8.86
N ALA A 53 -20.53 -14.67 -8.02
CA ALA A 53 -21.82 -13.98 -8.02
C ALA A 53 -22.08 -13.22 -9.34
N LEU A 54 -21.03 -12.64 -9.93
CA LEU A 54 -21.11 -11.94 -11.22
C LEU A 54 -21.18 -12.88 -12.43
N LYS A 55 -21.07 -14.21 -12.22
CA LYS A 55 -21.04 -15.24 -13.27
C LYS A 55 -19.96 -15.04 -14.34
N ASP A 56 -18.91 -14.28 -14.01
CA ASP A 56 -17.82 -13.91 -14.92
C ASP A 56 -16.72 -15.00 -14.99
N HIS A 57 -17.07 -16.24 -14.64
CA HIS A 57 -16.13 -17.37 -14.66
C HIS A 57 -15.93 -17.96 -16.07
N HIS A 58 -16.87 -17.72 -16.98
CA HIS A 58 -16.80 -18.19 -18.37
C HIS A 58 -15.94 -17.30 -19.28
N THR A 59 -15.65 -16.07 -18.87
CA THR A 59 -14.83 -15.09 -19.60
C THR A 59 -13.35 -15.19 -19.28
N VAL A 60 -12.95 -16.08 -18.35
CA VAL A 60 -11.55 -16.29 -17.98
C VAL A 60 -10.80 -16.98 -19.13
N VAL A 61 -9.98 -16.20 -19.84
CA VAL A 61 -9.04 -16.73 -20.83
C VAL A 61 -7.75 -17.11 -20.11
N TRP A 62 -7.53 -18.42 -19.95
CA TRP A 62 -6.31 -18.97 -19.38
C TRP A 62 -5.16 -18.83 -20.39
N THR A 63 -4.46 -17.71 -20.33
CA THR A 63 -3.23 -17.48 -21.11
C THR A 63 -2.01 -17.83 -20.26
N THR A 64 -0.97 -18.40 -20.87
CA THR A 64 0.31 -18.67 -20.19
C THR A 64 0.87 -17.40 -19.55
N ARG A 65 0.74 -16.25 -20.22
CA ARG A 65 1.14 -14.94 -19.69
C ARG A 65 0.36 -14.57 -18.43
N GLY A 66 -0.96 -14.78 -18.41
CA GLY A 66 -1.80 -14.51 -17.24
C GLY A 66 -1.44 -15.40 -16.04
N VAL A 67 -1.24 -16.70 -16.27
CA VAL A 67 -0.84 -17.64 -15.21
C VAL A 67 0.53 -17.26 -14.63
N VAL A 68 1.51 -16.97 -15.49
CA VAL A 68 2.84 -16.53 -15.03
C VAL A 68 2.76 -15.22 -14.25
N ALA A 69 1.93 -14.27 -14.68
CA ALA A 69 1.73 -13.01 -13.96
C ALA A 69 1.12 -13.23 -12.58
N VAL A 70 0.12 -14.10 -12.45
CA VAL A 70 -0.50 -14.44 -11.15
C VAL A 70 0.53 -15.10 -10.23
N VAL A 71 1.26 -16.12 -10.71
CA VAL A 71 2.30 -16.80 -9.92
C VAL A 71 3.39 -15.82 -9.49
N TYR A 72 3.84 -14.94 -10.40
CA TYR A 72 4.82 -13.91 -10.10
C TYR A 72 4.33 -12.96 -9.00
N LEU A 73 3.09 -12.47 -9.10
CA LEU A 73 2.51 -11.57 -8.10
C LEU A 73 2.30 -12.27 -6.76
N THR A 74 1.90 -13.54 -6.74
CA THR A 74 1.77 -14.30 -5.49
C THR A 74 3.11 -14.47 -4.78
N ILE A 75 4.16 -14.84 -5.51
CA ILE A 75 5.48 -15.10 -4.91
C ILE A 75 6.19 -13.78 -4.56
N PHE A 76 6.43 -12.93 -5.57
CA PHE A 76 7.23 -11.72 -5.39
C PHE A 76 6.41 -10.56 -4.85
N GLY A 77 5.19 -10.36 -5.36
CA GLY A 77 4.33 -9.26 -4.96
C GLY A 77 3.74 -9.42 -3.56
N SER A 78 3.39 -10.66 -3.18
CA SER A 78 2.79 -10.95 -1.88
C SER A 78 3.80 -11.60 -0.92
N LEU A 79 4.27 -12.81 -1.17
CA LEU A 79 5.08 -13.55 -0.19
C LEU A 79 6.37 -12.79 0.17
N VAL A 80 7.22 -12.52 -0.82
CA VAL A 80 8.49 -11.82 -0.60
C VAL A 80 8.24 -10.37 -0.18
N GLY A 81 7.32 -9.67 -0.86
CA GLY A 81 7.00 -8.27 -0.59
C GLY A 81 6.51 -8.03 0.84
N PHE A 82 5.51 -8.79 1.30
CA PHE A 82 4.97 -8.64 2.65
C PHE A 82 5.93 -9.11 3.73
N THR A 83 6.65 -10.23 3.53
CA THR A 83 7.66 -10.67 4.49
C THR A 83 8.76 -9.62 4.66
N ALA A 84 9.27 -9.05 3.55
CA ALA A 84 10.25 -7.99 3.61
C ALA A 84 9.69 -6.72 4.30
N TYR A 85 8.43 -6.36 4.01
CA TYR A 85 7.76 -5.22 4.62
C TYR A 85 7.61 -5.38 6.14
N ILE A 86 7.15 -6.53 6.60
CA ILE A 86 7.01 -6.84 8.04
C ILE A 86 8.37 -6.84 8.73
N TRP A 87 9.37 -7.51 8.13
CA TRP A 87 10.73 -7.51 8.66
C TRP A 87 11.28 -6.08 8.80
N LEU A 88 11.02 -5.22 7.81
CA LEU A 88 11.44 -3.82 7.84
C LEU A 88 10.71 -3.02 8.92
N LEU A 89 9.43 -3.31 9.19
CA LEU A 89 8.69 -2.68 10.29
C LEU A 89 9.24 -3.06 11.67
N GLU A 90 9.76 -4.27 11.83
CA GLU A 90 10.37 -4.74 13.08
C GLU A 90 11.78 -4.18 13.30
N HIS A 91 12.53 -3.95 12.21
CA HIS A 91 13.96 -3.59 12.29
C HIS A 91 14.26 -2.11 11.96
N VAL A 92 13.33 -1.38 11.37
CA VAL A 92 13.55 -0.02 10.86
C VAL A 92 12.42 0.92 11.32
N PRO A 93 12.70 2.20 11.65
CA PRO A 93 11.66 3.15 12.03
C PRO A 93 10.54 3.23 10.99
N THR A 94 9.29 3.17 11.44
CA THR A 94 8.08 3.17 10.59
C THR A 94 8.02 4.35 9.62
N ALA A 95 8.58 5.49 10.01
CA ALA A 95 8.68 6.68 9.16
C ALA A 95 9.57 6.46 7.92
N LYS A 96 10.66 5.69 8.05
CA LYS A 96 11.53 5.29 6.93
C LYS A 96 10.87 4.22 6.09
N VAL A 97 10.21 3.24 6.72
CA VAL A 97 9.46 2.22 5.97
C VAL A 97 8.42 2.90 5.07
N ALA A 98 7.63 3.82 5.60
CA ALA A 98 6.58 4.53 4.86
C ALA A 98 7.05 5.32 3.63
N THR A 99 8.36 5.53 3.41
CA THR A 99 8.88 6.14 2.18
C THR A 99 8.78 5.20 0.98
N TYR A 100 8.56 3.89 1.15
CA TYR A 100 8.36 2.98 0.02
C TYR A 100 7.18 3.41 -0.87
N ALA A 101 6.11 3.95 -0.26
CA ALA A 101 4.91 4.41 -0.97
C ALA A 101 5.20 5.55 -1.95
N TYR A 102 6.29 6.30 -1.71
CA TYR A 102 6.78 7.38 -2.56
C TYR A 102 7.59 6.87 -3.75
N VAL A 103 8.30 5.76 -3.58
CA VAL A 103 9.12 5.15 -4.62
C VAL A 103 8.28 4.34 -5.62
N ASN A 104 7.19 3.72 -5.15
CA ASN A 104 6.32 2.85 -5.96
C ASN A 104 5.87 3.47 -7.30
N PRO A 105 5.32 4.70 -7.36
CA PRO A 105 4.89 5.28 -8.63
C PRO A 105 6.02 5.49 -9.63
N VAL A 106 7.22 5.86 -9.14
CA VAL A 106 8.40 6.06 -10.00
C VAL A 106 8.83 4.74 -10.63
N VAL A 107 8.93 3.70 -9.81
CA VAL A 107 9.30 2.35 -10.27
C VAL A 107 8.25 1.81 -11.24
N ALA A 108 6.96 2.00 -10.96
CA ALA A 108 5.88 1.56 -11.84
C ALA A 108 5.96 2.18 -13.24
N VAL A 109 6.14 3.50 -13.33
CA VAL A 109 6.28 4.20 -14.63
C VAL A 109 7.53 3.76 -15.38
N LEU A 110 8.66 3.62 -14.68
CA LEU A 110 9.91 3.17 -15.29
C LEU A 110 9.81 1.75 -15.84
N LEU A 111 9.23 0.81 -15.09
CA LEU A 111 9.04 -0.57 -15.54
C LEU A 111 8.01 -0.68 -16.67
N GLY A 112 6.94 0.12 -16.63
CA GLY A 112 5.94 0.20 -17.72
C GLY A 112 6.56 0.63 -19.05
N TRP A 113 7.39 1.67 -19.02
CA TRP A 113 8.13 2.13 -20.20
C TRP A 113 9.21 1.14 -20.64
N LEU A 114 10.02 0.63 -19.71
CA LEU A 114 11.20 -0.18 -20.03
C LEU A 114 10.86 -1.62 -20.45
N ILE A 115 9.92 -2.27 -19.74
CA ILE A 115 9.61 -3.70 -19.91
C ILE A 115 8.38 -3.90 -20.79
N LEU A 116 7.35 -3.07 -20.61
CA LEU A 116 6.10 -3.18 -21.36
C LEU A 116 6.12 -2.38 -22.66
N HIS A 117 7.18 -1.61 -22.91
CA HIS A 117 7.34 -0.74 -24.08
C HIS A 117 6.14 0.20 -24.29
N GLU A 118 5.52 0.67 -23.19
CA GLU A 118 4.41 1.62 -23.27
C GLU A 118 4.88 2.95 -23.90
N GLU A 119 4.13 3.43 -24.89
CA GLU A 119 4.41 4.72 -25.52
C GLU A 119 4.15 5.86 -24.53
N VAL A 120 5.24 6.54 -24.13
CA VAL A 120 5.15 7.66 -23.19
C VAL A 120 4.60 8.89 -23.92
N ASN A 121 3.28 9.02 -23.92
CA ASN A 121 2.60 10.21 -24.41
C ASN A 121 2.80 11.39 -23.42
N ARG A 122 2.66 12.63 -23.92
CA ARG A 122 2.77 13.88 -23.14
C ARG A 122 1.87 13.86 -21.89
N TYR A 123 0.69 13.23 -21.94
CA TYR A 123 -0.18 13.10 -20.77
C TYR A 123 0.41 12.22 -19.66
N ILE A 124 1.05 11.10 -20.02
CA ILE A 124 1.74 10.22 -19.06
C ILE A 124 2.91 10.97 -18.44
N LEU A 125 3.66 11.73 -19.24
CA LEU A 125 4.78 12.53 -18.74
C LEU A 125 4.32 13.60 -17.74
N VAL A 126 3.25 14.34 -18.07
CA VAL A 126 2.68 15.35 -17.16
C VAL A 126 2.16 14.70 -15.88
N GLY A 127 1.43 13.58 -15.98
CA GLY A 127 0.95 12.82 -14.82
C GLY A 127 2.10 12.32 -13.94
N ALA A 128 3.15 11.77 -14.55
CA ALA A 128 4.34 11.31 -13.83
C ALA A 128 5.03 12.46 -13.09
N VAL A 129 5.23 13.62 -13.74
CA VAL A 129 5.81 14.80 -13.09
C VAL A 129 4.97 15.27 -11.91
N ILE A 130 3.64 15.29 -12.04
CA ILE A 130 2.73 15.68 -10.94
C ILE A 130 2.84 14.70 -9.76
N ILE A 131 2.82 13.39 -10.02
CA ILE A 131 2.90 12.37 -8.97
C ILE A 131 4.25 12.44 -8.27
N VAL A 132 5.35 12.44 -9.03
CA VAL A 132 6.72 12.52 -8.49
C VAL A 132 6.93 13.83 -7.73
N GLY A 133 6.49 14.96 -8.29
CA GLY A 133 6.56 16.25 -7.63
C GLY A 133 5.79 16.29 -6.31
N SER A 134 4.58 15.73 -6.26
CA SER A 134 3.79 15.62 -5.02
C SER A 134 4.52 14.79 -3.96
N VAL A 135 5.09 13.67 -4.37
CA VAL A 135 5.88 12.79 -3.51
C VAL A 135 7.11 13.51 -2.93
N VAL A 136 7.86 14.23 -3.77
CA VAL A 136 9.04 15.01 -3.34
C VAL A 136 8.63 16.10 -2.35
N LEU A 137 7.54 16.82 -2.63
CA LEU A 137 7.03 17.89 -1.76
C LEU A 137 6.67 17.34 -0.36
N VAL A 138 5.97 16.20 -0.30
CA VAL A 138 5.60 15.55 0.96
C VAL A 138 6.81 15.01 1.72
N THR A 139 7.82 14.52 1.00
CA THR A 139 9.07 14.05 1.61
C THR A 139 9.85 15.21 2.24
N LEU A 140 9.97 16.33 1.53
CA LEU A 140 10.65 17.53 2.01
C LEU A 140 9.92 18.19 3.19
N SER A 141 8.59 18.18 3.20
CA SER A 141 7.82 18.75 4.33
C SER A 141 7.96 17.93 5.61
N LYS A 142 8.04 16.60 5.52
CA LYS A 142 8.32 15.72 6.66
C LYS A 142 9.71 15.91 7.25
N LEU A 143 10.71 16.19 6.42
CA LEU A 143 12.08 16.52 6.88
C LEU A 143 12.15 17.89 7.56
N ARG A 144 11.24 18.81 7.23
CA ARG A 144 11.19 20.17 7.77
C ARG A 144 10.31 20.32 9.02
N ALA A 145 9.48 19.33 9.34
CA ALA A 145 8.71 19.32 10.59
C ALA A 145 9.69 19.24 11.77
N PRO A 146 9.72 20.25 12.67
CA PRO A 146 10.57 20.19 13.86
C PRO A 146 10.14 18.99 14.72
N ALA A 147 11.12 18.28 15.28
CA ALA A 147 10.92 17.26 16.30
C ALA A 147 10.27 17.88 17.56
N SER A 148 8.97 18.14 17.52
CA SER A 148 8.20 18.65 18.65
C SER A 148 7.17 17.63 19.07
N SER A 149 7.63 16.64 19.83
CA SER A 149 6.88 16.01 20.93
C SER A 149 7.73 14.87 21.50
N ALA A 150 8.83 15.23 22.17
CA ALA A 150 9.32 14.37 23.23
C ALA A 150 8.21 14.28 24.29
N PRO A 151 7.74 13.08 24.69
CA PRO A 151 6.90 12.97 25.88
C PRO A 151 7.74 13.52 27.04
N LYS A 152 7.26 14.60 27.65
CA LYS A 152 7.81 15.09 28.92
C LYS A 152 7.48 14.02 29.97
N VAL A 153 8.38 13.05 30.13
CA VAL A 153 8.39 12.21 31.34
C VAL A 153 8.74 13.18 32.46
N LEU A 154 7.72 13.64 33.17
CA LEU A 154 7.89 14.36 34.42
C LEU A 154 8.63 13.40 35.37
N PRO A 155 9.77 13.79 35.94
CA PRO A 155 10.40 13.00 36.98
C PRO A 155 9.41 12.89 38.12
N ALA A 156 9.02 11.66 38.45
CA ALA A 156 8.39 11.32 39.71
C ALA A 156 9.45 11.52 40.81
N CYS A 157 9.63 12.75 41.22
CA CYS A 157 10.25 13.12 42.47
C CYS A 157 9.34 14.17 43.10
N GLU A 158 9.09 14.01 44.39
CA GLU A 158 8.21 14.81 45.27
C GLU A 158 6.78 14.25 45.45
N ALA A 159 6.60 13.63 46.63
CA ALA A 159 5.41 13.19 47.36
C ALA A 159 5.41 11.64 47.58
N GLU A 160 5.67 11.07 48.75
CA GLU A 160 5.82 11.57 50.12
C GLU A 160 6.72 10.60 50.90
N ALA A 161 7.43 11.17 51.88
CA ALA A 161 8.21 10.50 52.93
C ALA A 161 7.38 10.42 54.21
#